data_AF-A0A9E3DP71-F1
#
_entry.id   AF-A0A9E3DP71-F1
#
_cell.length_a   1.000
_cell.length_b   1.000
_cell.length_c   1.000
_cell.angle_alpha   90.00
_cell.angle_beta   90.00
_cell.angle_gamma   90.00
#
_symmetry.space_group_name_H-M   'P 1'
#
loop_
_entity.id
_entity.type
_entity.pdbx_description
1 polymer ?
#
loop_
_entity_poly.entity_id
_entity_poly.type
_entity_poly.pdbx_seq_one_letter_code
_entity_poly.pdbx_strand_id
1 'polypeptide(L)'
;MTTQIGVTTEDVRRLLSDRRIFPDLPGDLADDTALALDSMGLVWFLHQLWTQFGIKVDPADEELAEFDSVAGIVTYVNRTAQRQLGGMGG
;
A
#
# COMPACT_ATOMS: atom_id res chain seq x y z
N MET A 1 20.68 0.35 11.00
CA MET A 1 19.31 -0.06 10.60
C MET A 1 19.06 0.58 9.26
N THR A 2 19.09 -0.19 8.18
CA THR A 2 18.85 0.30 6.82
C THR A 2 17.38 0.65 6.70
N THR A 3 17.06 1.94 6.70
CA THR A 3 15.72 2.43 6.39
C THR A 3 15.43 2.08 4.92
N GLN A 4 14.69 1.00 4.70
CA GLN A 4 14.18 0.66 3.37
C GLN A 4 13.09 1.68 3.04
N ILE A 5 13.35 2.58 2.08
CA ILE A 5 12.40 3.64 1.71
C ILE A 5 11.52 3.16 0.56
N GLY A 6 10.77 2.10 0.83
CA GLY A 6 9.91 1.44 -0.14
C GLY A 6 9.26 0.19 0.43
N VAL A 7 8.19 -0.24 -0.22
CA VAL A 7 7.48 -1.49 0.08
C VAL A 7 7.61 -2.44 -1.09
N THR A 8 7.71 -3.73 -0.81
CA THR A 8 7.66 -4.79 -1.83
C THR A 8 6.24 -5.31 -2.02
N THR A 9 6.00 -6.07 -3.09
CA THR A 9 4.74 -6.81 -3.27
C THR A 9 4.48 -7.78 -2.12
N GLU A 10 5.52 -8.44 -1.59
CA GLU A 10 5.40 -9.28 -0.40
C GLU A 10 5.00 -8.49 0.86
N ASP A 11 5.56 -7.29 1.07
CA ASP A 11 5.17 -6.41 2.18
C ASP A 11 3.70 -5.99 2.08
N VAL A 12 3.28 -5.52 0.90
CA VAL A 12 1.89 -5.11 0.67
C VAL A 12 0.95 -6.31 0.81
N ARG A 13 1.31 -7.48 0.25
CA ARG A 13 0.54 -8.71 0.41
C ARG A 13 0.42 -9.11 1.88
N ARG A 14 1.49 -9.00 2.66
CA ARG A 14 1.48 -9.28 4.10
C ARG A 14 0.57 -8.32 4.85
N LEU A 15 0.57 -7.03 4.49
CA LEU A 15 -0.35 -6.05 5.04
C LEU A 15 -1.80 -6.37 4.68
N LEU A 16 -2.08 -6.60 3.40
CA LEU A 16 -3.42 -6.93 2.91
C LEU A 16 -3.96 -8.25 3.49
N SER A 17 -3.08 -9.20 3.84
CA SER A 17 -3.44 -10.45 4.52
C SER A 17 -3.85 -10.26 5.99
N ASP A 18 -3.80 -9.03 6.52
CA ASP A 18 -4.34 -8.73 7.84
C ASP A 18 -5.87 -8.82 7.81
N ARG A 19 -6.45 -9.57 8.75
CA ARG A 19 -7.91 -9.77 8.87
C ARG A 19 -8.71 -8.48 9.00
N ARG A 20 -8.07 -7.37 9.40
CA ARG A 20 -8.70 -6.05 9.47
C ARG A 20 -8.89 -5.40 8.09
N ILE A 21 -8.11 -5.82 7.10
CA ILE A 21 -8.15 -5.31 5.72
C ILE A 21 -8.89 -6.32 4.85
N PHE A 22 -8.42 -7.56 4.78
CA PHE A 22 -9.14 -8.67 4.15
C PHE A 22 -9.29 -9.84 5.11
N PRO A 23 -10.53 -10.24 5.43
CA PRO A 23 -10.77 -11.38 6.30
C PRO A 23 -10.40 -12.73 5.64
N ASP A 24 -10.43 -12.79 4.30
CA ASP A 24 -10.20 -13.99 3.50
C ASP A 24 -9.35 -13.67 2.25
N LEU A 25 -8.12 -13.19 2.46
CA LEU A 25 -7.17 -13.02 1.36
C LEU A 25 -6.35 -14.31 1.16
N PRO A 26 -6.33 -14.91 -0.04
CA PRO A 26 -5.45 -16.04 -0.30
C PRO A 26 -3.98 -15.59 -0.20
N GLY A 27 -3.20 -16.29 0.61
CA GLY A 27 -1.75 -16.07 0.72
C GLY A 27 -0.97 -16.41 -0.56
N ASP A 28 -1.63 -16.91 -1.60
CA ASP A 28 -1.09 -17.15 -2.95
C ASP A 28 -1.63 -16.16 -4.02
N LEU A 29 -2.24 -15.04 -3.62
CA LEU A 29 -2.71 -14.00 -4.54
C LEU A 29 -1.59 -13.47 -5.46
N ALA A 30 -1.81 -13.49 -6.77
CA ALA A 30 -0.86 -12.93 -7.74
C ALA A 30 -0.90 -11.39 -7.73
N ASP A 31 0.20 -10.75 -8.13
CA ASP A 31 0.37 -9.30 -8.04
C ASP A 31 -0.66 -8.51 -8.89
N ASP A 32 -1.11 -9.11 -9.99
CA ASP A 32 -2.12 -8.60 -10.94
C ASP A 32 -3.56 -9.07 -10.61
N THR A 33 -3.79 -9.60 -9.42
CA THR A 33 -5.13 -10.03 -9.03
C THR A 33 -5.98 -8.83 -8.66
N ALA A 34 -7.17 -8.74 -9.26
CA ALA A 34 -8.17 -7.74 -8.90
C ALA A 34 -8.61 -7.89 -7.42
N LEU A 35 -8.49 -6.81 -6.69
CA LEU A 35 -8.73 -6.62 -5.27
C LEU A 35 -9.70 -5.45 -5.11
N ALA A 36 -10.73 -5.65 -4.31
CA ALA A 36 -11.62 -4.58 -3.90
C ALA A 36 -11.32 -4.22 -2.45
N LEU A 37 -10.62 -3.11 -2.23
CA LEU A 37 -10.46 -2.55 -0.90
C LEU A 37 -11.73 -1.79 -0.50
N ASP A 38 -12.42 -2.31 0.52
CA ASP A 38 -13.47 -1.54 1.20
C ASP A 38 -12.88 -0.28 1.85
N SER A 39 -13.69 0.76 2.01
CA SER A 39 -13.29 2.03 2.63
C SER A 39 -12.62 1.85 4.00
N MET A 40 -13.08 0.87 4.79
CA MET A 40 -12.45 0.51 6.07
C MET A 40 -11.09 -0.18 5.88
N GLY A 41 -10.99 -1.09 4.93
CA GLY A 41 -9.75 -1.81 4.60
C GLY A 41 -8.68 -0.84 4.10
N LEU A 42 -9.06 0.14 3.29
CA LEU A 42 -8.19 1.23 2.84
C LEU A 42 -7.65 2.03 4.03
N VAL A 43 -8.52 2.53 4.92
CA VAL A 43 -8.07 3.32 6.09
C VAL A 43 -7.11 2.52 6.97
N TRP A 44 -7.40 1.23 7.19
CA TRP A 44 -6.49 0.34 7.92
C TRP A 44 -5.16 0.13 7.21
N PHE A 45 -5.19 -0.08 5.89
CA PHE A 45 -3.99 -0.22 5.06
C PHE A 45 -3.10 1.02 5.16
N LEU A 46 -3.66 2.21 4.96
CA LEU A 46 -2.97 3.49 5.06
C LEU A 46 -2.37 3.69 6.46
N HIS A 47 -3.13 3.34 7.50
CA HIS A 47 -2.67 3.42 8.87
C HIS A 47 -1.49 2.47 9.16
N GLN A 48 -1.56 1.22 8.68
CA GLN A 48 -0.45 0.27 8.82
C GLN A 48 0.78 0.72 8.02
N LEU A 49 0.59 1.24 6.82
CA LEU A 49 1.67 1.75 5.99
C LEU A 49 2.45 2.88 6.70
N TRP A 50 1.71 3.82 7.29
CA TRP A 50 2.31 4.90 8.07
C TRP A 50 2.99 4.39 9.35
N THR A 51 2.38 3.43 10.04
CA THR A 51 2.92 2.90 11.30
C THR A 51 4.15 2.00 11.09
N GLN A 52 4.16 1.18 10.05
CA GLN A 52 5.21 0.19 9.77
C GLN A 52 6.38 0.82 9.01
N PHE A 53 6.07 1.62 7.99
CA PHE A 53 7.07 2.14 7.04
C PHE A 53 7.30 3.65 7.20
N GLY A 54 6.46 4.36 7.96
CA GLY A 54 6.53 5.82 8.07
C GLY A 54 6.00 6.56 6.83
N ILE A 55 5.43 5.83 5.86
CA ILE A 55 4.97 6.42 4.60
C ILE A 55 3.52 6.87 4.77
N LYS A 56 3.29 8.18 4.77
CA LYS A 56 1.94 8.73 4.75
C LYS A 56 1.48 8.84 3.30
N VAL A 57 0.46 8.08 2.91
CA VAL A 57 -0.18 8.20 1.60
C VAL A 57 -1.66 8.54 1.79
N ASP A 58 -2.18 9.36 0.88
CA ASP A 58 -3.57 9.85 0.89
C ASP A 58 -4.07 9.81 -0.56
N PRO A 59 -4.44 8.61 -1.06
CA PRO A 59 -4.94 8.47 -2.42
C PRO A 59 -6.31 9.14 -2.55
N ALA A 60 -6.47 9.95 -3.60
CA ALA A 60 -7.78 10.47 -4.01
C ALA A 60 -8.63 9.36 -4.62
N ASP A 61 -9.96 9.55 -4.73
CA ASP A 61 -10.87 8.59 -5.36
C ASP A 61 -10.41 8.14 -6.77
N GLU A 62 -9.80 9.05 -7.54
CA GLU A 62 -9.24 8.75 -8.86
C GLU A 62 -8.04 7.79 -8.79
N GLU A 63 -7.22 7.90 -7.75
CA GLU A 63 -6.06 7.03 -7.53
C GLU A 63 -6.45 5.71 -6.86
N LEU A 64 -7.59 5.66 -6.16
CA LEU A 64 -8.16 4.41 -5.64
C LEU A 64 -8.53 3.43 -6.76
N ALA A 65 -8.75 3.91 -7.98
CA ALA A 65 -8.89 3.04 -9.15
C ALA A 65 -7.60 2.25 -9.45
N GLU A 66 -6.42 2.75 -9.06
CA GLU A 66 -5.14 2.02 -9.16
C GLU A 66 -4.91 1.06 -7.98
N PHE A 67 -5.77 1.11 -6.95
CA PHE A 67 -5.73 0.22 -5.79
C PHE A 67 -6.52 -1.07 -6.02
N ASP A 68 -6.78 -1.41 -7.29
CA ASP A 68 -7.43 -2.66 -7.68
C ASP A 68 -6.45 -3.84 -7.66
N SER A 69 -5.14 -3.64 -7.58
CA SER A 69 -4.16 -4.73 -7.66
C SER A 69 -2.98 -4.48 -6.72
N VAL A 70 -2.32 -5.54 -6.24
CA VAL A 70 -1.14 -5.43 -5.36
C VAL A 70 -0.04 -4.65 -6.06
N ALA A 71 0.20 -4.92 -7.35
CA ALA A 71 1.19 -4.22 -8.16
C ALA A 71 0.90 -2.71 -8.25
N GLY A 72 -0.38 -2.34 -8.41
CA GLY A 72 -0.83 -0.94 -8.46
C GLY A 72 -0.56 -0.21 -7.14
N ILE A 73 -0.94 -0.83 -6.02
CA ILE A 73 -0.69 -0.30 -4.67
C ILE A 73 0.82 -0.12 -4.42
N VAL A 74 1.64 -1.14 -4.72
CA VAL A 74 3.10 -1.08 -4.56
C VAL A 74 3.69 0.05 -5.39
N THR A 75 3.27 0.17 -6.64
CA THR A 75 3.74 1.22 -7.54
C THR A 75 3.39 2.60 -7.00
N TYR A 76 2.14 2.77 -6.54
CA TYR A 76 1.67 4.02 -5.96
C TYR A 76 2.43 4.41 -4.69
N VAL A 77 2.57 3.47 -3.75
CA VAL A 77 3.27 3.70 -2.49
C VAL A 77 4.73 4.06 -2.73
N ASN A 78 5.43 3.33 -3.59
CA ASN A 78 6.83 3.63 -3.92
C ASN A 78 6.97 4.99 -4.62
N ARG A 79 6.07 5.32 -5.54
CA ARG A 79 6.03 6.64 -6.20
C ARG A 79 5.84 7.76 -5.18
N THR A 80 4.93 7.58 -4.22
CA THR A 80 4.65 8.58 -3.18
C THR A 80 5.80 8.71 -2.18
N ALA A 81 6.41 7.61 -1.76
CA ALA A 81 7.60 7.61 -0.91
C ALA A 81 8.77 8.34 -1.58
N GLN A 82 8.99 8.09 -2.87
CA GLN A 82 10.03 8.78 -3.66
C GLN A 82 9.76 10.29 -3.78
N ARG A 83 8.50 10.72 -3.99
CA ARG A 83 8.13 12.14 -4.00
C ARG A 83 8.40 12.83 -2.66
N GLN A 84 8.13 12.15 -1.54
CA GLN A 84 8.39 12.70 -0.21
C GLN A 84 9.89 12.92 0.05
N LEU A 85 10.75 12.03 -0.47
CA LEU A 85 12.20 12.22 -0.42
C LEU A 85 12.67 13.38 -1.31
N GLY A 86 12.12 13.48 -2.53
CA GLY A 86 12.48 14.54 -3.48
C GLY A 86 11.98 15.93 -3.10
N GLY A 87 10.92 16.02 -2.27
CA GLY A 87 10.31 17.27 -1.83
C GLY A 87 10.97 17.92 -0.61
N MET A 88 11.94 17.26 0.03
CA MET A 88 12.64 17.78 1.23
C MET A 88 13.89 18.63 0.88
N GLY A 89 13.96 19.16 -0.35
CA GLY A 89 15.10 19.91 -0.89
C GLY A 89 14.75 21.19 -1.65
N GLY A 90 13.61 21.83 -1.34
CA GLY A 90 13.18 23.12 -1.92
C GLY A 90 13.14 24.23 -0.90
#